data_AF-A0A8S2G5Z2-F1
#
_entry.id   AF-A0A8S2G5Z2-F1
#
_cell.length_a   1.000
_cell.length_b   1.000
_cell.length_c   1.000
_cell.angle_alpha   90.00
_cell.angle_beta   90.00
_cell.angle_gamma   90.00
#
_symmetry.space_group_name_H-M   'P 1'
#
loop_
_entity.id
_entity.type
_entity.pdbx_description
1 polymer ?
#
loop_
_entity_poly.entity_id
_entity_poly.type
_entity_poly.pdbx_seq_one_letter_code
_entity_poly.pdbx_strand_id
1 'polypeptide(L)'
;PPGQQKELLKQILEKFDQLPPEMKEKLVDDLLKSAAGLPPDVQTQIINDLLKEMKDLPIEERTKLMQKVLDNPNLDPTVRAKLMEEMLKTMSDLPPEERQKLIELMLENSDNLDPKTKAKLMEEMLKTMSDLPPEERQKLLEKMLENNGENMDPKIKAKLMDEMLKLDLPPEERQKLLEKMLENSANIDPKLKEKLMNEMVKNLNELPPEQREKFLASLVSDPDKKHLLKELINNGQLNADMKTQLLKEITKNLDTNPLNTS
;
A
#
# COMPACT_ATOMS: atom_id res chain seq x y z
N PRO A 1 25.39 22.24 -27.55
CA PRO A 1 24.00 22.70 -27.80
C PRO A 1 23.02 21.57 -27.43
N PRO A 2 21.80 21.87 -26.96
CA PRO A 2 20.86 20.86 -26.45
C PRO A 2 20.59 19.71 -27.45
N GLY A 3 20.59 20.01 -28.76
CA GLY A 3 20.41 19.01 -29.82
C GLY A 3 21.55 17.99 -29.97
N GLN A 4 22.81 18.37 -29.71
CA GLN A 4 23.95 17.46 -29.80
C GLN A 4 24.03 16.50 -28.59
N GLN A 5 23.66 16.98 -27.39
CA GLN A 5 23.57 16.12 -26.21
C GLN A 5 22.48 15.07 -26.38
N LYS A 6 21.32 15.46 -26.95
CA LYS A 6 20.20 14.54 -27.21
C LYS A 6 20.59 13.41 -28.17
N GLU A 7 21.34 13.72 -29.23
CA GLU A 7 21.78 12.74 -30.21
C GLU A 7 22.82 11.76 -29.63
N LEU A 8 23.77 12.27 -28.84
CA LEU A 8 24.75 11.44 -28.12
C LEU A 8 24.06 10.52 -27.10
N LEU A 9 23.09 11.05 -26.34
CA LEU A 9 22.30 10.28 -25.39
C LEU A 9 21.57 9.13 -26.07
N LYS A 10 20.94 9.40 -27.22
CA LYS A 10 20.25 8.38 -27.99
C LYS A 10 21.19 7.27 -28.48
N GLN A 11 22.35 7.62 -29.02
CA GLN A 11 23.34 6.64 -29.49
C GLN A 11 23.93 5.77 -28.36
N ILE A 12 24.05 6.34 -27.16
CA ILE A 12 24.50 5.60 -25.97
C ILE A 12 23.40 4.66 -25.48
N LEU A 13 22.14 5.12 -25.47
CA LEU A 13 20.97 4.33 -25.09
C LEU A 13 20.72 3.16 -26.07
N GLU A 14 20.93 3.35 -27.38
CA GLU A 14 20.80 2.27 -28.39
C GLU A 14 21.76 1.09 -28.19
N LYS A 15 22.81 1.24 -27.35
CA LYS A 15 23.75 0.18 -26.99
C LYS A 15 23.64 -0.24 -25.54
N PHE A 16 22.61 0.22 -24.84
CA PHE A 16 22.46 0.02 -23.40
C PHE A 16 22.40 -1.46 -23.04
N ASP A 17 21.67 -2.25 -23.80
CA ASP A 17 21.48 -3.70 -23.63
C ASP A 17 22.82 -4.48 -23.66
N GLN A 18 23.76 -4.06 -24.51
CA GLN A 18 25.07 -4.67 -24.73
C GLN A 18 26.11 -4.31 -23.66
N LEU A 19 25.81 -3.37 -22.78
CA LEU A 19 26.73 -2.95 -21.72
C LEU A 19 26.74 -3.96 -20.56
N PRO A 20 27.92 -4.18 -19.92
CA PRO A 20 27.98 -4.89 -18.64
C PRO A 20 27.13 -4.20 -17.56
N PRO A 21 26.59 -4.93 -16.58
CA PRO A 21 25.75 -4.37 -15.51
C PRO A 21 26.35 -3.15 -14.80
N GLU A 22 27.66 -3.21 -14.48
CA GLU A 22 28.37 -2.09 -13.83
C GLU A 22 28.39 -0.82 -14.69
N MET A 23 28.50 -0.96 -16.02
CA MET A 23 28.49 0.17 -16.93
C MET A 23 27.09 0.74 -17.12
N LYS A 24 26.05 -0.09 -17.12
CA LYS A 24 24.65 0.34 -17.15
C LYS A 24 24.29 1.15 -15.90
N GLU A 25 24.69 0.67 -14.72
CA GLU A 25 24.48 1.42 -13.47
C GLU A 25 25.17 2.78 -13.49
N LYS A 26 26.43 2.82 -13.94
CA LYS A 26 27.18 4.07 -14.06
C LYS A 26 26.53 5.01 -15.08
N LEU A 27 26.07 4.48 -16.22
CA LEU A 27 25.38 5.26 -17.23
C LEU A 27 24.08 5.86 -16.67
N VAL A 28 23.30 5.08 -15.93
CA VAL A 28 22.11 5.60 -15.23
C VAL A 28 22.50 6.70 -14.25
N ASP A 29 23.56 6.54 -13.46
CA ASP A 29 24.03 7.60 -12.55
C ASP A 29 24.41 8.88 -13.31
N ASP A 30 25.17 8.75 -14.39
CA ASP A 30 25.63 9.90 -15.18
C ASP A 30 24.46 10.58 -15.91
N LEU A 31 23.50 9.81 -16.42
CA LEU A 31 22.23 10.29 -16.96
C LEU A 31 21.45 11.09 -15.92
N LEU A 32 21.25 10.53 -14.74
CA LEU A 32 20.51 11.14 -13.65
C LEU A 32 21.16 12.41 -13.13
N LYS A 33 22.50 12.46 -13.06
CA LYS A 33 23.26 13.69 -12.76
C LYS A 33 23.11 14.73 -13.85
N SER A 34 23.15 14.33 -15.12
CA SER A 34 23.01 15.25 -16.25
C SER A 34 21.59 15.81 -16.37
N ALA A 35 20.59 15.04 -15.94
CA ALA A 35 19.19 15.44 -15.91
C ALA A 35 18.88 16.39 -14.75
N ALA A 36 19.72 16.43 -13.72
CA ALA A 36 19.55 17.33 -12.58
C ALA A 36 19.58 18.80 -13.04
N GLY A 37 18.50 19.53 -12.75
CA GLY A 37 18.35 20.93 -13.15
C GLY A 37 17.84 21.15 -14.58
N LEU A 38 17.56 20.09 -15.35
CA LEU A 38 16.85 20.23 -16.63
C LEU A 38 15.35 20.45 -16.41
N PRO A 39 14.64 21.08 -17.37
CA PRO A 39 13.19 21.19 -17.33
C PRO A 39 12.47 19.82 -17.20
N PRO A 40 11.32 19.72 -16.49
CA PRO A 40 10.62 18.45 -16.25
C PRO A 40 10.21 17.67 -17.50
N ASP A 41 9.91 18.35 -18.60
CA ASP A 41 9.60 17.74 -19.90
C ASP A 41 10.82 17.04 -20.50
N VAL A 42 12.00 17.64 -20.39
CA VAL A 42 13.26 17.04 -20.83
C VAL A 42 13.65 15.87 -19.94
N GLN A 43 13.51 16.00 -18.62
CA GLN A 43 13.71 14.89 -17.68
C GLN A 43 12.77 13.73 -18.01
N THR A 44 11.47 14.01 -18.23
CA THR A 44 10.48 12.99 -18.63
C THR A 44 10.94 12.25 -19.89
N GLN A 45 11.42 12.97 -20.90
CA GLN A 45 11.89 12.34 -22.13
C GLN A 45 13.09 11.42 -21.90
N ILE A 46 14.10 11.88 -21.16
CA ILE A 46 15.30 11.08 -20.85
C ILE A 46 14.92 9.81 -20.10
N ILE A 47 14.06 9.92 -19.08
CA ILE A 47 13.60 8.76 -18.30
C ILE A 47 12.76 7.81 -19.16
N ASN A 48 11.87 8.33 -20.01
CA ASN A 48 11.07 7.48 -20.89
C ASN A 48 11.93 6.73 -21.91
N ASP A 49 12.96 7.37 -22.46
CA ASP A 49 13.88 6.71 -23.38
C ASP A 49 14.70 5.66 -22.64
N LEU A 50 15.19 5.96 -21.44
CA LEU A 50 15.87 4.99 -20.57
C LEU A 50 14.97 3.77 -20.24
N LEU A 51 13.70 3.99 -19.93
CA LEU A 51 12.74 2.93 -19.63
C LEU A 51 12.49 1.98 -20.81
N LYS A 52 12.48 2.51 -22.04
CA LYS A 52 12.34 1.69 -23.24
C LYS A 52 13.52 0.74 -23.38
N GLU A 53 14.74 1.24 -23.18
CA GLU A 53 15.95 0.41 -23.24
C GLU A 53 16.01 -0.61 -22.11
N MET A 54 15.44 -0.28 -20.94
CA MET A 54 15.37 -1.19 -19.80
C MET A 54 14.34 -2.31 -19.96
N LYS A 55 13.44 -2.24 -20.95
CA LYS A 55 12.31 -3.15 -21.08
C LYS A 55 12.74 -4.61 -21.22
N ASP A 56 13.82 -4.84 -21.95
CA ASP A 56 14.31 -6.18 -22.29
C ASP A 56 15.42 -6.68 -21.35
N LEU A 57 15.74 -5.91 -20.30
CA LEU A 57 16.71 -6.32 -19.30
C LEU A 57 16.17 -7.44 -18.41
N PRO A 58 17.05 -8.30 -17.85
CA PRO A 58 16.70 -9.15 -16.74
C PRO A 58 16.06 -8.33 -15.62
N ILE A 59 14.97 -8.82 -15.07
CA ILE A 59 14.15 -8.06 -14.12
C ILE A 59 14.87 -7.61 -12.84
N GLU A 60 15.81 -8.40 -12.31
CA GLU A 60 16.59 -7.99 -11.14
C GLU A 60 17.42 -6.75 -11.46
N GLU A 61 18.01 -6.72 -12.65
CA GLU A 61 18.76 -5.58 -13.16
C GLU A 61 17.83 -4.39 -13.43
N ARG A 62 16.69 -4.62 -14.10
CA ARG A 62 15.68 -3.59 -14.34
C ARG A 62 15.17 -2.96 -13.05
N THR A 63 14.84 -3.77 -12.05
CA THR A 63 14.34 -3.32 -10.73
C THR A 63 15.40 -2.51 -10.00
N LYS A 64 16.66 -2.97 -10.00
CA LYS A 64 17.77 -2.24 -9.39
C LYS A 64 17.99 -0.87 -10.04
N LEU A 65 17.92 -0.79 -11.36
CA LEU A 65 18.06 0.47 -12.08
C LEU A 65 16.85 1.38 -11.86
N MET A 66 15.63 0.84 -11.85
CA MET A 66 14.41 1.59 -11.53
C MET A 66 14.46 2.17 -10.12
N GLN A 67 14.90 1.39 -9.13
CA GLN A 67 15.12 1.85 -7.76
C GLN A 67 16.04 3.07 -7.75
N LYS A 68 17.18 2.96 -8.41
CA LYS A 68 18.16 4.05 -8.51
C LYS A 68 17.58 5.31 -9.17
N VAL A 69 16.72 5.15 -10.17
CA VAL A 69 16.03 6.29 -10.80
C VAL A 69 15.01 6.92 -9.84
N LEU A 70 14.19 6.12 -9.16
CA LEU A 70 13.17 6.62 -8.23
C LEU A 70 13.77 7.32 -7.01
N ASP A 71 14.83 6.75 -6.45
CA ASP A 71 15.56 7.26 -5.28
C ASP A 71 16.37 8.52 -5.59
N ASN A 72 16.51 8.90 -6.86
CA ASN A 72 17.23 10.12 -7.21
C ASN A 72 16.50 11.34 -6.63
N PRO A 73 17.12 12.09 -5.70
CA PRO A 73 16.49 13.24 -5.07
C PRO A 73 16.29 14.41 -6.04
N ASN A 74 17.02 14.44 -7.16
CA ASN A 74 16.93 15.51 -8.16
C ASN A 74 15.85 15.26 -9.22
N LEU A 75 15.18 14.11 -9.18
CA LEU A 75 14.09 13.80 -10.10
C LEU A 75 12.84 14.60 -9.72
N ASP A 76 12.30 15.34 -10.69
CA ASP A 76 11.06 16.10 -10.47
C ASP A 76 9.91 15.15 -10.05
N PRO A 77 9.09 15.51 -9.04
CA PRO A 77 8.02 14.63 -8.53
C PRO A 77 7.02 14.19 -9.62
N THR A 78 6.74 15.04 -10.61
CA THR A 78 5.83 14.69 -11.71
C THR A 78 6.45 13.69 -12.67
N VAL A 79 7.77 13.74 -12.84
CA VAL A 79 8.54 12.75 -13.62
C VAL A 79 8.58 11.43 -12.88
N ARG A 80 8.85 11.46 -11.56
CA ARG A 80 8.81 10.28 -10.68
C ARG A 80 7.47 9.56 -10.77
N ALA A 81 6.37 10.30 -10.70
CA ALA A 81 5.04 9.72 -10.80
C ALA A 81 4.74 9.10 -12.17
N LYS A 82 5.13 9.75 -13.27
CA LYS A 82 5.01 9.17 -14.61
C LYS A 82 5.80 7.88 -14.76
N LEU A 83 7.01 7.83 -14.19
CA LEU A 83 7.82 6.62 -14.15
C LEU A 83 7.08 5.48 -13.44
N MET A 84 6.50 5.74 -12.27
CA MET A 84 5.68 4.74 -11.57
C MET A 84 4.44 4.32 -12.38
N GLU A 85 3.77 5.26 -13.06
CA GLU A 85 2.64 4.95 -13.96
C GLU A 85 3.07 4.02 -15.11
N GLU A 86 4.24 4.23 -15.71
CA GLU A 86 4.79 3.33 -16.74
C GLU A 86 5.19 1.96 -16.16
N MET A 87 5.76 1.93 -14.95
CA MET A 87 6.08 0.69 -14.25
C MET A 87 4.82 -0.15 -14.03
N LEU A 88 3.72 0.47 -13.57
CA LEU A 88 2.42 -0.18 -13.38
C LEU A 88 1.88 -0.81 -14.68
N LYS A 89 2.01 -0.13 -15.83
CA LYS A 89 1.55 -0.67 -17.13
C LYS A 89 2.27 -1.94 -17.55
N THR A 90 3.52 -2.12 -17.11
CA THR A 90 4.33 -3.30 -17.45
C THR A 90 4.29 -4.38 -16.37
N MET A 91 3.56 -4.15 -15.27
CA MET A 91 3.54 -5.03 -14.11
C MET A 91 2.92 -6.39 -14.43
N SER A 92 1.88 -6.45 -15.28
CA SER A 92 1.21 -7.70 -15.67
C SER A 92 2.15 -8.72 -16.31
N ASP A 93 3.22 -8.24 -16.95
CA ASP A 93 4.18 -9.08 -17.68
C ASP A 93 5.26 -9.68 -16.76
N LEU A 94 5.28 -9.28 -15.47
CA LEU A 94 6.28 -9.72 -14.50
C LEU A 94 5.81 -10.93 -13.70
N PRO A 95 6.71 -11.88 -13.36
CA PRO A 95 6.52 -12.87 -12.30
C PRO A 95 6.02 -12.29 -10.97
N PRO A 96 5.27 -13.08 -10.16
CA PRO A 96 4.70 -12.64 -8.88
C PRO A 96 5.67 -11.94 -7.91
N GLU A 97 6.86 -12.51 -7.69
CA GLU A 97 7.85 -11.95 -6.76
C GLU A 97 8.37 -10.59 -7.23
N GLU A 98 8.49 -10.41 -8.53
CA GLU A 98 8.99 -9.19 -9.15
C GLU A 98 7.94 -8.09 -9.16
N ARG A 99 6.67 -8.45 -9.41
CA ARG A 99 5.53 -7.53 -9.22
C ARG A 99 5.51 -6.99 -7.79
N GLN A 100 5.68 -7.88 -6.81
CA GLN A 100 5.65 -7.52 -5.40
C GLN A 100 6.78 -6.54 -5.04
N LYS A 101 8.01 -6.80 -5.51
CA LYS A 101 9.14 -5.87 -5.33
C LYS A 101 8.89 -4.51 -6.00
N LEU A 102 8.32 -4.51 -7.20
CA LEU A 102 7.99 -3.28 -7.92
C LEU A 102 6.95 -2.44 -7.17
N ILE A 103 5.91 -3.09 -6.64
CA ILE A 103 4.88 -2.47 -5.81
C ILE A 103 5.49 -1.82 -4.57
N GLU A 104 6.33 -2.57 -3.85
CA GLU A 104 7.00 -2.08 -2.64
C GLU A 104 7.83 -0.84 -2.92
N LEU A 105 8.66 -0.91 -3.96
CA LEU A 105 9.46 0.20 -4.43
C LEU A 105 8.60 1.45 -4.73
N MET A 106 7.49 1.29 -5.45
CA MET A 106 6.60 2.41 -5.76
C MET A 106 5.94 2.99 -4.51
N LEU A 107 5.50 2.15 -3.57
CA LEU A 107 4.88 2.60 -2.33
C LEU A 107 5.88 3.35 -1.44
N GLU A 108 7.10 2.86 -1.30
CA GLU A 108 8.19 3.53 -0.54
C GLU A 108 8.54 4.89 -1.13
N ASN A 109 8.61 4.99 -2.46
CA ASN A 109 8.94 6.24 -3.14
C ASN A 109 7.72 7.19 -3.29
N SER A 110 6.52 6.75 -2.95
CA SER A 110 5.29 7.56 -3.07
C SER A 110 5.20 8.70 -2.05
N ASP A 111 5.95 8.63 -0.94
CA ASP A 111 5.96 9.65 0.10
C ASP A 111 6.59 10.97 -0.34
N ASN A 112 7.43 10.92 -1.36
CA ASN A 112 8.06 12.10 -1.95
C ASN A 112 7.19 12.78 -3.02
N LEU A 113 5.95 12.33 -3.22
CA LEU A 113 5.01 12.90 -4.19
C LEU A 113 4.08 13.90 -3.52
N ASP A 114 3.66 14.94 -4.25
CA ASP A 114 2.62 15.83 -3.76
C ASP A 114 1.28 15.07 -3.63
N PRO A 115 0.36 15.52 -2.76
CA PRO A 115 -0.87 14.79 -2.46
C PRO A 115 -1.74 14.45 -3.68
N LYS A 116 -1.80 15.35 -4.68
CA LYS A 116 -2.62 15.13 -5.88
C LYS A 116 -2.02 14.04 -6.76
N THR A 117 -0.71 14.09 -6.94
CA THR A 117 0.03 13.10 -7.74
C THR A 117 0.02 11.74 -7.05
N LYS A 118 0.22 11.70 -5.72
CA LYS A 118 0.11 10.49 -4.91
C LYS A 118 -1.27 9.86 -5.01
N ALA A 119 -2.34 10.64 -4.90
CA ALA A 119 -3.71 10.15 -5.04
C ALA A 119 -3.97 9.51 -6.43
N LYS A 120 -3.47 10.14 -7.51
CA LYS A 120 -3.57 9.60 -8.86
C LYS A 120 -2.83 8.26 -8.99
N LEU A 121 -1.60 8.18 -8.49
CA LEU A 121 -0.82 6.94 -8.48
C LEU A 121 -1.58 5.82 -7.76
N MET A 122 -2.10 6.09 -6.56
CA MET A 122 -2.87 5.10 -5.80
C MET A 122 -4.14 4.67 -6.54
N GLU A 123 -4.81 5.60 -7.24
CA GLU A 123 -5.98 5.26 -8.05
C GLU A 123 -5.62 4.31 -9.20
N GLU A 124 -4.49 4.55 -9.88
CA GLU A 124 -3.98 3.67 -10.93
C GLU A 124 -3.58 2.30 -10.37
N MET A 125 -2.89 2.24 -9.22
CA MET A 125 -2.59 0.98 -8.53
C MET A 125 -3.85 0.15 -8.23
N LEU A 126 -4.91 0.82 -7.74
CA LEU A 126 -6.21 0.18 -7.49
C LEU A 126 -6.92 -0.28 -8.78
N LYS A 127 -6.62 0.31 -9.95
CA LYS A 127 -7.17 -0.16 -11.23
C LYS A 127 -6.43 -1.42 -11.68
N THR A 128 -5.09 -1.37 -11.65
CA THR A 128 -4.22 -2.46 -12.13
C THR A 128 -4.27 -3.70 -11.26
N MET A 129 -4.63 -3.59 -9.97
CA MET A 129 -4.72 -4.76 -9.09
C MET A 129 -5.81 -5.77 -9.47
N SER A 130 -6.77 -5.36 -10.32
CA SER A 130 -7.86 -6.25 -10.78
C SER A 130 -7.33 -7.47 -11.53
N ASP A 131 -6.13 -7.34 -12.10
CA ASP A 131 -5.45 -8.37 -12.88
C ASP A 131 -4.51 -9.24 -12.01
N LEU A 132 -4.38 -8.95 -10.71
CA LEU A 132 -3.53 -9.71 -9.80
C LEU A 132 -4.24 -10.95 -9.24
N PRO A 133 -3.50 -12.05 -8.98
CA PRO A 133 -4.02 -13.17 -8.21
C PRO A 133 -4.53 -12.75 -6.82
N PRO A 134 -5.52 -13.45 -6.24
CA PRO A 134 -6.15 -13.06 -4.98
C PRO A 134 -5.17 -12.77 -3.83
N GLU A 135 -4.16 -13.62 -3.64
CA GLU A 135 -3.15 -13.44 -2.58
C GLU A 135 -2.27 -12.21 -2.79
N GLU A 136 -1.87 -11.93 -4.04
CA GLU A 136 -1.09 -10.74 -4.39
C GLU A 136 -1.93 -9.48 -4.21
N ARG A 137 -3.19 -9.53 -4.63
CA ARG A 137 -4.15 -8.45 -4.45
C ARG A 137 -4.35 -8.14 -2.97
N GLN A 138 -4.53 -9.14 -2.12
CA GLN A 138 -4.64 -8.96 -0.66
C GLN A 138 -3.40 -8.27 -0.10
N LYS A 139 -2.19 -8.79 -0.40
CA LYS A 139 -0.93 -8.22 0.08
C LYS A 139 -0.75 -6.77 -0.35
N LEU A 140 -1.06 -6.45 -1.60
CA LEU A 140 -0.99 -5.08 -2.12
C LEU A 140 -1.96 -4.16 -1.36
N LEU A 141 -3.21 -4.57 -1.17
CA LEU A 141 -4.22 -3.78 -0.46
C LEU A 141 -3.81 -3.51 0.99
N GLU A 142 -3.28 -4.53 1.69
CA GLU A 142 -2.77 -4.39 3.05
C GLU A 142 -1.60 -3.40 3.10
N LYS A 143 -0.61 -3.53 2.19
CA LYS A 143 0.52 -2.60 2.13
C LYS A 143 0.11 -1.16 1.79
N MET A 144 -0.87 -0.98 0.91
CA MET A 144 -1.42 0.34 0.60
C MET A 144 -2.06 0.98 1.84
N LEU A 145 -2.77 0.19 2.64
CA LEU A 145 -3.37 0.67 3.89
C LEU A 145 -2.30 1.01 4.93
N GLU A 146 -1.27 0.17 5.07
CA GLU A 146 -0.18 0.34 6.04
C GLU A 146 0.70 1.56 5.74
N ASN A 147 1.15 1.73 4.49
CA ASN A 147 2.06 2.85 4.14
C ASN A 147 1.38 4.22 4.19
N ASN A 148 0.04 4.28 4.06
CA ASN A 148 -0.62 5.55 3.77
C ASN A 148 -1.93 5.78 4.52
N GLY A 149 -2.33 4.90 5.43
CA GLY A 149 -3.65 4.93 6.07
C GLY A 149 -4.05 6.31 6.61
N GLU A 150 -3.16 7.02 7.30
CA GLU A 150 -3.48 8.32 7.91
C GLU A 150 -3.47 9.51 6.93
N ASN A 151 -2.57 9.47 5.93
CA ASN A 151 -2.32 10.59 5.01
C ASN A 151 -2.90 10.37 3.60
N MET A 152 -3.62 9.27 3.39
CA MET A 152 -4.27 8.96 2.11
C MET A 152 -5.47 9.86 1.87
N ASP A 153 -5.68 10.25 0.61
CA ASP A 153 -6.90 10.93 0.19
C ASP A 153 -8.15 10.14 0.63
N PRO A 154 -9.13 10.77 1.31
CA PRO A 154 -10.28 10.04 1.86
C PRO A 154 -11.09 9.25 0.83
N LYS A 155 -11.16 9.69 -0.44
CA LYS A 155 -11.88 8.97 -1.50
C LYS A 155 -11.11 7.73 -1.94
N ILE A 156 -9.79 7.85 -2.09
CA ILE A 156 -8.92 6.72 -2.40
C ILE A 156 -8.95 5.69 -1.26
N LYS A 157 -8.88 6.16 -0.01
CA LYS A 157 -8.98 5.32 1.18
C LYS A 157 -10.31 4.58 1.26
N ALA A 158 -11.42 5.25 0.98
CA ALA A 158 -12.74 4.62 0.92
C ALA A 158 -12.79 3.53 -0.17
N LYS A 159 -12.26 3.81 -1.36
CA LYS A 159 -12.18 2.84 -2.46
C LYS A 159 -11.29 1.63 -2.10
N LEU A 160 -10.13 1.88 -1.50
CA LEU A 160 -9.23 0.85 -0.99
C LEU A 160 -9.98 -0.08 -0.02
N MET A 161 -10.66 0.51 0.97
CA MET A 161 -11.42 -0.25 1.96
C MET A 161 -12.57 -1.05 1.34
N ASP A 162 -13.30 -0.46 0.39
CA ASP A 162 -14.35 -1.19 -0.33
C ASP A 162 -13.79 -2.38 -1.13
N GLU A 163 -12.58 -2.28 -1.68
CA GLU A 163 -11.92 -3.38 -2.38
C GLU A 163 -11.38 -4.46 -1.44
N MET A 164 -10.95 -4.07 -0.23
CA MET A 164 -10.57 -4.99 0.85
C MET A 164 -11.78 -5.79 1.36
N LEU A 165 -12.95 -5.16 1.49
CA LEU A 165 -14.18 -5.85 1.92
C LEU A 165 -14.68 -6.90 0.92
N LYS A 166 -14.25 -6.83 -0.34
CA LYS A 166 -14.60 -7.79 -1.40
C LYS A 166 -13.68 -9.02 -1.41
N LEU A 167 -12.60 -9.02 -0.63
CA LEU A 167 -11.71 -10.18 -0.55
C LEU A 167 -12.45 -11.36 0.10
N ASP A 168 -12.30 -12.53 -0.51
CA ASP A 168 -12.81 -13.79 0.03
C ASP A 168 -11.75 -14.39 0.95
N LEU A 169 -11.92 -14.18 2.26
CA LEU A 169 -10.95 -14.56 3.28
C LEU A 169 -11.59 -15.46 4.33
N PRO A 170 -10.84 -16.42 4.90
CA PRO A 170 -11.26 -17.16 6.07
C PRO A 170 -11.64 -16.20 7.23
N PRO A 171 -12.60 -16.55 8.11
CA PRO A 171 -13.08 -15.66 9.17
C PRO A 171 -11.96 -15.06 10.05
N GLU A 172 -10.91 -15.81 10.33
CA GLU A 172 -9.75 -15.34 11.11
C GLU A 172 -8.93 -14.25 10.42
N GLU A 173 -8.69 -14.42 9.12
CA GLU A 173 -7.93 -13.45 8.32
C GLU A 173 -8.78 -12.21 8.07
N ARG A 174 -10.07 -12.41 7.80
CA ARG A 174 -11.07 -11.36 7.67
C ARG A 174 -11.18 -10.53 8.95
N GLN A 175 -11.10 -11.18 10.12
CA GLN A 175 -11.10 -10.51 11.42
C GLN A 175 -9.92 -9.54 11.55
N LYS A 176 -8.69 -10.01 11.26
CA LYS A 176 -7.48 -9.18 11.30
C LYS A 176 -7.54 -8.03 10.31
N LEU A 177 -8.06 -8.28 9.11
CA LEU A 177 -8.23 -7.25 8.09
C LEU A 177 -9.16 -6.13 8.57
N LEU A 178 -10.33 -6.50 9.11
CA LEU A 178 -11.32 -5.55 9.59
C LEU A 178 -10.80 -4.73 10.79
N GLU A 179 -10.02 -5.34 11.69
CA GLU A 179 -9.31 -4.63 12.76
C GLU A 179 -8.37 -3.56 12.20
N LYS A 180 -7.46 -3.94 11.29
CA LYS A 180 -6.53 -2.99 10.64
C LYS A 180 -7.28 -1.84 9.94
N MET A 181 -8.38 -2.15 9.25
CA MET A 181 -9.21 -1.15 8.57
C MET A 181 -9.88 -0.18 9.53
N LEU A 182 -10.35 -0.66 10.69
CA LEU A 182 -10.97 0.18 11.72
C LEU A 182 -9.94 1.04 12.44
N GLU A 183 -8.76 0.52 12.74
CA GLU A 183 -7.62 1.30 13.27
C GLU A 183 -7.25 2.42 12.31
N ASN A 184 -7.24 2.12 11.01
CA ASN A 184 -7.03 3.09 9.96
C ASN A 184 -8.31 3.81 9.53
N SER A 185 -9.42 3.78 10.26
CA SER A 185 -10.69 4.41 9.82
C SER A 185 -10.79 5.91 10.10
N ALA A 186 -9.73 6.54 10.62
CA ALA A 186 -9.71 7.99 10.82
C ALA A 186 -10.05 8.72 9.50
N ASN A 187 -10.92 9.72 9.57
CA ASN A 187 -11.34 10.57 8.46
C ASN A 187 -12.03 9.86 7.28
N ILE A 188 -12.58 8.64 7.46
CA ILE A 188 -13.46 8.02 6.46
C ILE A 188 -14.93 8.43 6.66
N ASP A 189 -15.74 8.28 5.62
CA ASP A 189 -17.17 8.55 5.67
C ASP A 189 -17.88 7.70 6.74
N PRO A 190 -18.80 8.28 7.55
CA PRO A 190 -19.52 7.54 8.58
C PRO A 190 -20.26 6.30 8.09
N LYS A 191 -20.81 6.29 6.87
CA LYS A 191 -21.49 5.12 6.31
C LYS A 191 -20.53 3.98 6.03
N LEU A 192 -19.32 4.29 5.57
CA LEU A 192 -18.28 3.28 5.37
C LEU A 192 -17.84 2.72 6.72
N LYS A 193 -17.67 3.58 7.74
CA LYS A 193 -17.37 3.13 9.10
C LYS A 193 -18.46 2.20 9.64
N GLU A 194 -19.74 2.55 9.46
CA GLU A 194 -20.86 1.68 9.82
C GLU A 194 -20.82 0.34 9.08
N LYS A 195 -20.51 0.34 7.78
CA LYS A 195 -20.33 -0.88 6.98
C LYS A 195 -19.20 -1.76 7.52
N LEU A 196 -18.04 -1.18 7.87
CA LEU A 196 -16.92 -1.92 8.49
C LEU A 196 -17.34 -2.56 9.81
N MET A 197 -18.09 -1.85 10.65
CA MET A 197 -18.56 -2.37 11.93
C MET A 197 -19.59 -3.50 11.75
N ASN A 198 -20.51 -3.36 10.79
CA ASN A 198 -21.46 -4.42 10.45
C ASN A 198 -20.73 -5.68 9.97
N GLU A 199 -19.73 -5.53 9.10
CA GLU A 199 -18.93 -6.66 8.62
C GLU A 199 -18.09 -7.29 9.74
N MET A 200 -17.57 -6.48 10.66
CA MET A 200 -16.88 -6.94 11.87
C MET A 200 -17.80 -7.81 12.71
N VAL A 201 -19.00 -7.34 13.04
CA VAL A 201 -19.97 -8.13 13.82
C VAL A 201 -20.39 -9.40 13.09
N LYS A 202 -20.65 -9.33 11.78
CA LYS A 202 -20.97 -10.50 10.97
C LYS A 202 -19.84 -11.53 11.05
N ASN A 203 -18.60 -11.10 10.84
CA ASN A 203 -17.43 -11.96 10.91
C ASN A 203 -17.23 -12.59 12.30
N LEU A 204 -17.48 -11.83 13.37
CA LEU A 204 -17.45 -12.36 14.74
C LEU A 204 -18.46 -13.48 14.98
N ASN A 205 -19.59 -13.52 14.26
CA ASN A 205 -20.54 -14.62 14.33
C ASN A 205 -20.08 -15.88 13.57
N GLU A 206 -19.19 -15.70 12.59
CA GLU A 206 -18.62 -16.78 11.77
C GLU A 206 -17.34 -17.35 12.40
N LEU A 207 -16.72 -16.64 13.35
CA LEU A 207 -15.56 -17.14 14.10
C LEU A 207 -15.91 -18.35 14.98
N PRO A 208 -14.99 -19.34 15.08
CA PRO A 208 -15.05 -20.38 16.10
C PRO A 208 -15.20 -19.79 17.51
N PRO A 209 -15.99 -20.42 18.42
CA PRO A 209 -16.27 -19.88 19.76
C PRO A 209 -15.03 -19.49 20.56
N GLU A 210 -13.98 -20.32 20.53
CA GLU A 210 -12.73 -20.05 21.25
C GLU A 210 -12.01 -18.78 20.74
N GLN A 211 -12.04 -18.56 19.43
CA GLN A 211 -11.39 -17.40 18.82
C GLN A 211 -12.19 -16.13 19.02
N ARG A 212 -13.52 -16.25 18.97
CA ARG A 212 -14.44 -15.16 19.31
C ARG A 212 -14.24 -14.73 20.78
N GLU A 213 -14.19 -15.67 21.72
CA GLU A 213 -13.93 -15.37 23.14
C GLU A 213 -12.55 -14.71 23.30
N LYS A 214 -11.52 -15.24 22.64
CA LYS A 214 -10.16 -14.65 22.64
C LYS A 214 -10.16 -13.21 22.10
N PHE A 215 -10.88 -12.94 21.01
CA PHE A 215 -10.98 -11.60 20.45
C PHE A 215 -11.70 -10.64 21.41
N LEU A 216 -12.87 -11.03 21.94
CA LEU A 216 -13.60 -10.20 22.90
C LEU A 216 -12.78 -9.93 24.18
N ALA A 217 -12.04 -10.93 24.67
CA ALA A 217 -11.13 -10.75 25.79
C ALA A 217 -9.99 -9.77 25.47
N SER A 218 -9.50 -9.78 24.22
CA SER A 218 -8.49 -8.83 23.76
C SER A 218 -9.02 -7.39 23.73
N LEU A 219 -10.28 -7.17 23.35
CA LEU A 219 -10.89 -5.84 23.35
C LEU A 219 -10.95 -5.17 24.73
N VAL A 220 -11.08 -5.98 25.79
CA VAL A 220 -11.15 -5.51 27.17
C VAL A 220 -9.75 -5.32 27.76
N SER A 221 -8.87 -6.29 27.51
CA SER A 221 -7.55 -6.37 28.13
C SER A 221 -6.50 -5.49 27.45
N ASP A 222 -6.61 -5.27 26.14
CA ASP A 222 -5.68 -4.48 25.34
C ASP A 222 -6.11 -3.00 25.36
N PRO A 223 -5.32 -2.09 25.97
CA PRO A 223 -5.61 -0.66 25.99
C PRO A 223 -5.75 -0.07 24.59
N ASP A 224 -4.97 -0.56 23.62
CA ASP A 224 -4.96 -0.04 22.27
C ASP A 224 -6.25 -0.42 21.53
N LYS A 225 -6.91 -1.52 21.89
CA LYS A 225 -8.20 -1.95 21.33
C LYS A 225 -9.43 -1.39 22.03
N LYS A 226 -9.27 -0.60 23.11
CA LYS A 226 -10.41 0.01 23.81
C LYS A 226 -11.25 0.93 22.92
N HIS A 227 -10.66 1.53 21.90
CA HIS A 227 -11.40 2.34 20.94
C HIS A 227 -12.36 1.46 20.10
N LEU A 228 -11.92 0.29 19.62
CA LEU A 228 -12.77 -0.68 18.92
C LEU A 228 -13.91 -1.16 19.81
N LEU A 229 -13.64 -1.42 21.09
CA LEU A 229 -14.66 -1.79 22.07
C LEU A 229 -15.75 -0.70 22.19
N LYS A 230 -15.34 0.57 22.34
CA LYS A 230 -16.27 1.71 22.42
C LYS A 230 -17.10 1.81 21.15
N GLU A 231 -16.48 1.66 19.98
CA GLU A 231 -17.15 1.71 18.69
C GLU A 231 -18.19 0.57 18.56
N LEU A 232 -17.86 -0.66 18.97
CA LEU A 232 -18.78 -1.80 18.91
C LEU A 232 -19.98 -1.63 19.85
N ILE A 233 -19.75 -1.08 21.04
CA ILE A 233 -20.82 -0.79 22.02
C ILE A 233 -21.71 0.34 21.51
N ASN A 234 -21.11 1.46 21.06
CA ASN A 234 -21.84 2.64 20.63
C ASN A 234 -22.74 2.38 19.41
N ASN A 235 -22.28 1.53 18.48
CA ASN A 235 -23.07 1.17 17.31
C ASN A 235 -24.16 0.14 17.61
N GLY A 236 -24.19 -0.46 18.82
CA GLY A 236 -25.25 -1.36 19.26
C GLY A 236 -25.31 -2.71 18.55
N GLN A 237 -24.31 -3.03 17.71
CA GLN A 237 -24.33 -4.17 16.79
C GLN A 237 -24.03 -5.52 17.47
N LEU A 238 -23.60 -5.54 18.73
CA LEU A 238 -23.33 -6.80 19.44
C LEU A 238 -24.63 -7.55 19.78
N ASN A 239 -24.67 -8.85 19.48
CA ASN A 239 -25.76 -9.74 19.86
C ASN A 239 -25.74 -10.05 21.38
N ALA A 240 -26.79 -10.72 21.89
CA ALA A 240 -26.92 -11.00 23.33
C ALA A 240 -25.83 -11.93 23.89
N ASP A 241 -25.38 -12.91 23.10
CA ASP A 241 -24.31 -13.84 23.48
C ASP A 241 -22.97 -13.10 23.61
N MET A 242 -22.62 -12.28 22.61
CA MET A 242 -21.42 -11.45 22.62
C MET A 242 -21.43 -10.42 23.76
N LYS A 243 -22.58 -9.80 24.04
CA LYS A 243 -22.74 -8.88 25.18
C LYS A 243 -22.49 -9.60 26.51
N THR A 244 -23.02 -10.81 26.65
CA THR A 244 -22.82 -11.63 27.86
C THR A 244 -21.36 -12.03 28.03
N GLN A 245 -20.69 -12.47 26.96
CA GLN A 245 -19.26 -12.80 26.97
C GLN A 245 -18.40 -11.58 27.30
N LEU A 246 -18.69 -10.43 26.70
CA LEU A 246 -17.98 -9.19 26.97
C LEU A 246 -18.14 -8.73 28.43
N LEU A 247 -19.35 -8.83 28.99
CA LEU A 247 -19.59 -8.54 30.40
C LEU A 247 -18.78 -9.47 31.32
N LYS A 248 -18.76 -10.78 31.01
CA LYS A 248 -17.96 -11.77 31.75
C LYS A 248 -16.46 -11.39 31.76
N GLU A 249 -15.90 -10.99 30.62
CA GLU A 249 -14.50 -10.59 30.53
C GLU A 249 -14.21 -9.25 31.24
N ILE A 250 -15.15 -8.29 31.22
CA ILE A 250 -15.04 -7.05 31.99
C ILE A 250 -15.04 -7.35 33.49
N THR A 251 -15.98 -8.17 33.98
CA THR A 251 -16.06 -8.53 35.40
C THR A 251 -14.79 -9.25 35.87
N LYS A 252 -14.30 -10.22 35.09
CA LYS A 252 -13.06 -10.93 35.38
C LYS A 252 -11.85 -10.00 35.51
N ASN A 253 -11.72 -8.99 34.64
CA ASN A 253 -10.63 -8.02 34.70
C ASN A 253 -10.74 -7.06 35.89
N LEU A 254 -11.96 -6.74 36.34
CA LEU A 254 -12.20 -5.94 37.55
C LEU A 254 -11.81 -6.71 38.83
N ASP A 255 -12.06 -8.02 38.88
CA ASP A 255 -11.73 -8.88 40.02
C ASP A 255 -10.22 -9.15 40.16
N THR A 256 -9.46 -9.05 39.06
CA THR A 256 -8.00 -9.22 39.07
C THR A 256 -7.21 -7.94 39.37
N ASN A 257 -7.88 -6.80 39.58
CA ASN A 257 -7.22 -5.52 39.84
C ASN A 257 -6.96 -5.36 41.36
N PRO A 258 -5.70 -5.34 41.85
CA PRO A 258 -5.36 -5.39 43.28
C PRO A 258 -5.76 -4.14 44.09
N LEU A 259 -6.48 -3.19 43.49
CA LEU A 259 -7.02 -1.99 44.15
C LEU A 259 -8.43 -2.19 44.71
N ASN A 260 -9.09 -3.33 44.49
CA ASN A 260 -10.44 -3.60 44.98
C ASN A 260 -10.52 -4.50 46.23
N THR A 261 -9.40 -4.82 46.86
CA THR A 261 -9.39 -5.35 48.23
C THR A 261 -9.08 -4.21 49.21
N SER A 262 -10.10 -3.49 49.65
CA SER A 262 -10.07 -2.66 50.85
C SER A 262 -11.37 -2.85 51.61
#